data_AF-A0A6S6U8S1-F1
#
_entry.id   AF-A0A6S6U8S1-F1
#
_cell.length_a   1.000
_cell.length_b   1.000
_cell.length_c   1.000
_cell.angle_alpha   90.00
_cell.angle_beta   90.00
_cell.angle_gamma   90.00
#
_symmetry.space_group_name_H-M   'P 1'
#
loop_
_entity.id
_entity.type
_entity.pdbx_description
1 polymer ?
#
loop_
_entity_poly.entity_id
_entity_poly.type
_entity_poly.pdbx_seq_one_letter_code
_entity_poly.pdbx_strand_id
1 'polypeptide(L)' 'MNDNNQQQIIYYWPNGYWIDDQKEAALLDSVNAFGAVHMVLEVPFGEDVKAAVKAELESLVVSSK' A
#
# COMPACT_ATOMS: atom_id res chain seq x y z
N MET A 1 -3.11 -6.65 -26.34
CA MET A 1 -2.06 -6.91 -25.34
C MET A 1 -2.63 -6.40 -24.03
N ASN A 2 -2.67 -7.25 -23.00
CA ASN A 2 -3.44 -6.99 -21.79
C ASN A 2 -2.49 -6.48 -20.70
N ASP A 3 -2.16 -5.20 -20.74
CA ASP A 3 -1.21 -4.55 -19.83
C ASP A 3 -1.73 -4.39 -18.38
N ASN A 4 -2.92 -4.92 -18.07
CA ASN A 4 -3.59 -4.82 -16.76
C ASN A 4 -3.04 -5.74 -15.66
N ASN A 5 -1.84 -6.31 -15.82
CA ASN A 5 -1.29 -7.27 -14.85
C ASN A 5 0.08 -6.88 -14.31
N GLN A 6 0.48 -5.62 -14.47
CA GLN A 6 1.68 -5.10 -13.82
C GLN A 6 1.31 -4.81 -12.36
N GLN A 7 1.96 -5.49 -11.41
CA GLN A 7 1.85 -5.15 -9.98
C GLN A 7 2.93 -4.12 -9.64
N GLN A 8 2.63 -3.24 -8.70
CA GLN A 8 3.55 -2.27 -8.12
C GLN A 8 3.58 -2.43 -6.61
N ILE A 9 4.76 -2.20 -6.04
CA ILE A 9 4.94 -2.14 -4.59
C ILE A 9 4.65 -0.73 -4.15
N ILE A 10 3.77 -0.57 -3.17
CA ILE A 10 3.46 0.70 -2.54
C ILE A 10 3.76 0.63 -1.04
N TYR A 11 4.08 1.79 -0.49
CA TYR A 11 4.26 2.03 0.93
C TYR A 11 3.06 2.83 1.43
N TYR A 12 2.16 2.19 2.18
CA TYR A 12 0.85 2.72 2.55
C TYR A 12 0.76 2.99 4.06
N TRP A 13 0.24 4.15 4.46
CA TRP A 13 -0.02 4.48 5.86
C TRP A 13 -1.51 4.39 6.21
N PRO A 14 -1.87 4.11 7.48
CA PRO A 14 -3.26 4.00 7.93
C PRO A 14 -4.13 5.25 7.72
N ASN A 15 -3.49 6.40 7.49
CA ASN A 15 -4.17 7.66 7.17
C ASN A 15 -4.66 7.74 5.71
N GLY A 16 -4.36 6.72 4.88
CA GLY A 16 -4.72 6.68 3.47
C GLY A 16 -3.71 7.33 2.51
N TYR A 17 -2.56 7.76 3.02
CA TYR A 17 -1.42 8.22 2.23
C TYR A 17 -0.61 7.01 1.74
N TRP A 18 -0.05 7.12 0.55
CA TRP A 18 0.82 6.09 -0.01
C TRP A 18 1.81 6.70 -0.99
N ILE A 19 2.94 6.04 -1.16
CA ILE A 19 3.97 6.39 -2.14
C ILE A 19 4.59 5.12 -2.72
N ASP A 20 5.20 5.21 -3.90
CA ASP A 20 5.92 4.12 -4.56
C ASP A 20 7.45 4.15 -4.33
N ASP A 21 8.00 5.24 -3.79
CA ASP A 21 9.43 5.36 -3.50
C ASP A 21 9.79 4.88 -2.07
N GLN A 22 10.67 3.89 -2.00
CA GLN A 22 11.11 3.31 -0.73
C GLN A 22 11.88 4.29 0.16
N LYS A 23 12.71 5.16 -0.44
CA LYS A 23 13.58 6.06 0.31
C LYS A 23 12.78 7.18 0.95
N GLU A 24 11.82 7.73 0.22
CA GLU A 24 10.85 8.68 0.76
C GLU A 24 10.03 8.04 1.88
N ALA A 25 9.66 6.76 1.76
CA ALA A 25 8.83 6.09 2.77
C ALA A 25 9.62 5.89 4.06
N ALA A 26 10.86 5.42 3.93
CA ALA A 26 11.79 5.28 5.04
C ALA A 26 12.10 6.63 5.71
N LEU A 27 12.17 7.73 4.94
CA LEU A 27 12.36 9.06 5.50
C LEU A 27 11.15 9.50 6.33
N LEU A 28 9.94 9.32 5.81
CA LEU A 28 8.69 9.68 6.49
C LEU A 28 8.49 8.87 7.78
N ASP A 29 8.84 7.58 7.76
CA ASP A 29 8.86 6.76 8.97
C ASP A 29 9.93 7.22 9.98
N SER A 30 11.12 7.58 9.50
CA SER A 30 12.22 8.03 10.37
C SER A 30 11.87 9.29 11.16
N VAL A 31 11.05 10.17 10.58
CA VAL A 31 10.53 11.36 11.26
C VAL A 31 9.18 11.12 11.94
N ASN A 32 8.67 9.88 11.91
CA ASN A 32 7.35 9.49 12.41
C ASN A 32 6.24 10.42 11.91
N ALA A 33 6.27 10.81 10.63
CA ALA A 33 5.41 11.84 10.03
C ALA A 33 3.91 11.56 10.24
N PHE A 34 3.54 10.29 10.31
CA PHE A 34 2.15 9.83 10.35
C PHE A 34 1.78 9.07 11.63
N GLY A 35 2.67 9.01 12.61
CA GLY A 35 2.42 8.29 13.88
C GLY A 35 2.40 6.77 13.76
N ALA A 36 2.71 6.21 12.59
CA ALA A 36 2.75 4.79 12.30
C ALA A 36 3.77 4.51 11.19
N VAL A 37 4.29 3.28 11.16
CA VAL A 37 5.14 2.77 10.08
C VAL A 37 4.25 2.39 8.89
N HIS A 38 4.74 2.58 7.67
CA HIS A 38 4.03 2.13 6.48
C HIS A 38 3.87 0.60 6.42
N MET A 39 2.84 0.16 5.71
CA MET A 39 2.68 -1.22 5.25
C MET A 39 3.18 -1.31 3.81
N VAL A 40 3.87 -2.41 3.49
CA VAL A 40 4.30 -2.71 2.12
C VAL A 40 3.22 -3.57 1.48
N LEU A 41 2.65 -3.12 0.37
CA LEU A 41 1.56 -3.80 -0.33
C LEU A 41 1.86 -3.91 -1.82
N GLU A 42 1.45 -5.01 -2.44
CA GLU A 42 1.54 -5.23 -3.88
C GLU A 42 0.16 -4.98 -4.50
N VAL A 43 0.04 -3.94 -5.30
CA VAL A 43 -1.24 -3.53 -5.92
C VAL A 43 -1.13 -3.48 -7.45
N PRO A 44 -2.21 -3.69 -8.20
CA PRO A 44 -2.19 -3.53 -9.65
C PRO A 44 -1.86 -2.09 -10.06
N PHE A 45 -1.07 -1.97 -11.12
CA PHE A 45 -0.64 -0.70 -11.70
C PHE A 45 -1.79 -0.05 -12.46
N GLY A 46 -2.05 1.24 -12.20
CA GLY A 46 -3.13 2.00 -12.84
C GLY A 46 -4.53 1.78 -12.25
N GLU A 47 -4.68 0.94 -11.22
CA GLU A 47 -5.93 0.78 -10.48
C GLU A 47 -5.98 1.72 -9.25
N ASP A 48 -7.18 1.93 -8.69
CA ASP A 48 -7.34 2.70 -7.47
C ASP A 48 -6.67 1.98 -6.30
N VAL A 49 -5.53 2.51 -5.85
CA VAL A 49 -4.73 1.98 -4.75
C VAL A 49 -5.57 1.77 -3.49
N LYS A 50 -6.51 2.67 -3.19
CA LYS A 50 -7.34 2.55 -1.98
C LYS A 50 -8.27 1.35 -2.08
N ALA A 51 -8.87 1.09 -3.24
CA ALA A 51 -9.70 -0.08 -3.49
C ALA A 51 -8.88 -1.38 -3.37
N ALA A 52 -7.67 -1.42 -3.96
CA ALA A 52 -6.78 -2.58 -3.87
C ALA A 52 -6.32 -2.87 -2.43
N VAL A 53 -5.89 -1.84 -1.70
CA VAL A 53 -5.51 -1.94 -0.28
C VAL A 53 -6.70 -2.43 0.56
N LYS A 54 -7.90 -1.89 0.32
CA LYS A 54 -9.11 -2.32 1.04
C LYS A 54 -9.39 -3.81 0.80
N ALA A 55 -9.29 -4.27 -0.45
CA ALA A 55 -9.50 -5.68 -0.78
C ALA A 55 -8.47 -6.61 -0.10
N GLU A 56 -7.20 -6.21 -0.06
CA GLU A 56 -6.13 -6.93 0.66
C GLU A 56 -6.40 -6.99 2.17
N LEU A 57 -6.74 -5.85 2.78
CA LEU A 57 -7.06 -5.80 4.22
C LEU A 57 -8.31 -6.61 4.58
N GLU A 58 -9.35 -6.60 3.73
CA GLU A 58 -10.55 -7.42 3.92
C GLU A 58 -10.26 -8.92 3.76
N SER A 59 -9.38 -9.30 2.82
CA SER A 59 -8.91 -10.67 2.61
C SER A 59 -8.19 -11.22 3.85
N LEU A 60 -7.32 -10.41 4.45
CA LEU A 60 -6.60 -10.74 5.70
C LEU A 60 -7.55 -10.95 6.89
N VAL A 61 -8.61 -10.15 6.99
CA VAL A 61 -9.62 -10.26 8.07
C VAL A 61 -10.47 -11.52 7.93
N VAL A 62 -10.78 -11.96 6.71
CA VAL A 62 -11.63 -13.13 6.46
C VAL A 62 -10.93 -14.47 6.72
N SER A 63 -9.60 -14.55 6.59
CA SER A 63 -8.85 -15.80 6.84
C SER A 63 -8.63 -16.16 8.32
N SER A 64 -9.02 -15.28 9.26
CA SER A 64 -8.86 -15.53 10.71
C SER A 64 -10.12 -16.07 11.42
N LYS A 65 -11.08 -16.66 10.69
CA LYS A 65 -12.35 -17.12 11.26
C LYS A 65 -12.64 -18.61 11.03
#